data_AF-A0A820CJP2-F1
#
_entry.id   AF-A0A820CJP2-F1
#
_cell.length_a   1.000
_cell.length_b   1.000
_cell.length_c   1.000
_cell.angle_alpha   90.00
_cell.angle_beta   90.00
_cell.angle_gamma   90.00
#
_symmetry.space_group_name_H-M   'P 1'
#
loop_
_entity.id
_entity.type
_entity.pdbx_description
1 polymer ?
#
loop_
_entity_poly.entity_id
_entity_poly.type
_entity_poly.pdbx_seq_one_letter_code
_entity_poly.pdbx_strand_id
1 'polypeptide(L)'
;MDQSELGLEHPNFYIKENKVTKAYRQFIRNIAVAVTNLTTMIDDDVVQIFEFEKHISQYYATADEQRAHVLESIRTTIGNISQTLNTTFDFASYIRHIYSSANITLVDTDTVFVNQISFIRNVSSLIEKQSSRTLQNYVVWHFIMSEIDNIPKRFRSIKQEFNWIFRQVAVEKTRSSQCINYVNDNMAFAVSKLYINKHIDKDARNQVLEMINNIRNAFINMLKQSTWIDSISKEKAIEKIRNIDKKIGYPDYLDSDNVTKLENDYAEYNFGSSHLQNTLIIDQLNAKHNLRALRKPIDRKLWTNWAPTAVNAFYFSLYNDITFPAGFLQPPFYHKDVPKYLNYGGIGVIMGHEITHGFDDIGRYFDKNGNKISWWSNQTINAFEKRKECIIEQYNNYTMTQIDLKINGHRTQGENIAENAGLREAFF
;
A
#
# COMPACT_ATOMS: atom_id res chain seq x y z
N MET A 1 -8.22 -6.23 10.62
CA MET A 1 -7.33 -7.40 10.84
C MET A 1 -7.17 -8.12 9.53
N ASP A 2 -5.94 -8.40 9.16
CA ASP A 2 -5.56 -8.93 7.85
C ASP A 2 -4.42 -9.94 8.00
N GLN A 3 -4.01 -10.57 6.90
CA GLN A 3 -2.80 -11.39 6.85
C GLN A 3 -1.54 -10.52 7.04
N SER A 4 -0.51 -11.08 7.68
CA SER A 4 0.77 -10.38 7.90
C SER A 4 1.62 -10.36 6.62
N GLU A 5 2.82 -9.79 6.69
CA GLU A 5 3.86 -10.03 5.69
C GLU A 5 4.60 -11.34 5.99
N LEU A 6 5.30 -11.87 4.98
CA LEU A 6 6.23 -13.01 5.06
C LEU A 6 7.65 -12.50 4.80
N GLY A 7 8.68 -13.20 5.27
CA GLY A 7 10.05 -12.80 4.95
C GLY A 7 10.44 -12.97 3.48
N LEU A 8 9.75 -13.84 2.74
CA LEU A 8 9.74 -13.84 1.28
C LEU A 8 8.42 -13.24 0.80
N GLU A 9 8.50 -12.22 -0.04
CA GLU A 9 7.40 -11.34 -0.48
C GLU A 9 6.14 -12.03 -1.04
N HIS A 10 6.19 -13.35 -1.32
CA HIS A 10 5.05 -14.09 -1.84
C HIS A 10 4.99 -15.54 -1.33
N PRO A 11 3.82 -16.08 -0.95
CA PRO A 11 3.67 -17.46 -0.47
C PRO A 11 4.15 -18.51 -1.49
N ASN A 12 4.08 -18.21 -2.78
CA ASN A 12 4.57 -19.11 -3.85
C ASN A 12 6.05 -19.51 -3.71
N PHE A 13 6.88 -18.69 -3.06
CA PHE A 13 8.28 -19.06 -2.83
C PHE A 13 8.43 -20.29 -1.94
N TYR A 14 7.45 -20.58 -1.09
CA TYR A 14 7.49 -21.66 -0.10
C TYR A 14 6.88 -22.99 -0.58
N ILE A 15 6.27 -23.03 -1.78
CA ILE A 15 5.60 -24.24 -2.30
C ILE A 15 6.61 -25.37 -2.54
N LYS A 16 7.78 -25.04 -3.06
CA LYS A 16 8.85 -26.01 -3.34
C LYS A 16 10.20 -25.45 -2.91
N GLU A 17 11.08 -26.33 -2.48
CA GLU A 17 12.46 -25.95 -2.24
C GLU A 17 13.12 -25.46 -3.54
N ASN A 18 13.84 -24.35 -3.45
CA ASN A 18 14.46 -23.69 -4.58
C ASN A 18 15.69 -22.89 -4.10
N LYS A 19 16.39 -22.24 -5.04
CA LYS A 19 17.59 -21.45 -4.72
C LYS A 19 17.29 -20.31 -3.74
N VAL A 20 16.12 -19.68 -3.83
CA VAL A 20 15.68 -18.58 -2.96
C VAL A 20 15.41 -19.07 -1.55
N THR A 21 14.67 -20.17 -1.36
CA THR A 21 14.37 -20.69 -0.01
C THR A 21 15.61 -21.20 0.71
N LYS A 22 16.57 -21.79 -0.02
CA LYS A 22 17.89 -22.13 0.52
C LYS A 22 18.67 -20.88 0.95
N ALA A 23 18.71 -19.85 0.10
CA ALA A 23 19.38 -18.58 0.40
C ALA A 23 18.73 -17.86 1.60
N TYR A 24 17.41 -17.95 1.73
CA TYR A 24 16.67 -17.36 2.84
C TYR A 24 17.00 -18.03 4.18
N ARG A 25 17.06 -19.37 4.24
CA ARG A 25 17.53 -20.06 5.46
C ARG A 25 18.96 -19.70 5.81
N GLN A 26 19.85 -19.62 4.81
CA GLN A 26 21.22 -19.17 5.03
C GLN A 26 21.28 -17.73 5.54
N PHE A 27 20.39 -16.87 5.04
CA PHE A 27 20.26 -15.48 5.49
C PHE A 27 19.88 -15.40 6.97
N ILE A 28 18.82 -16.10 7.39
CA ILE A 28 18.41 -16.20 8.80
C ILE A 28 19.59 -16.66 9.66
N ARG A 29 20.24 -17.75 9.24
CA ARG A 29 21.39 -18.34 9.94
C ARG A 29 22.54 -17.35 10.10
N ASN A 30 22.97 -16.72 9.01
CA ASN A 30 24.13 -15.82 9.01
C ASN A 30 23.88 -14.60 9.90
N ILE A 31 22.66 -14.05 9.87
CA ILE A 31 22.28 -12.97 10.78
C ILE A 31 22.25 -13.45 12.24
N ALA A 32 21.65 -14.62 12.51
CA ALA A 32 21.59 -15.17 13.87
C ALA A 32 23.00 -15.37 14.47
N VAL A 33 23.93 -15.93 13.69
CA VAL A 33 25.35 -16.05 14.08
C VAL A 33 25.97 -14.68 14.33
N ALA A 34 25.76 -13.72 13.43
CA ALA A 34 26.35 -12.38 13.54
C ALA A 34 25.82 -11.56 14.72
N VAL A 35 24.59 -11.82 15.16
CA VAL A 35 23.97 -11.16 16.32
C VAL A 35 24.38 -11.83 17.63
N THR A 36 24.38 -13.17 17.67
CA THR A 36 24.55 -13.93 18.92
C THR A 36 25.98 -14.37 19.21
N ASN A 37 26.84 -14.42 18.19
CA ASN A 37 28.14 -15.12 18.19
C ASN A 37 28.05 -16.61 18.57
N LEU A 38 26.86 -17.22 18.51
CA LEU A 38 26.67 -18.64 18.74
C LEU A 38 26.84 -19.41 17.42
N THR A 39 27.18 -20.69 17.53
CA THR A 39 27.23 -21.63 16.38
C THR A 39 26.49 -22.93 16.65
N THR A 40 26.19 -23.24 17.92
CA THR A 40 25.42 -24.42 18.33
C THR A 40 23.92 -24.12 18.37
N MET A 41 23.08 -25.10 17.99
CA MET A 41 21.60 -25.03 17.96
C MET A 41 20.97 -24.04 16.97
N ILE A 42 21.76 -23.20 16.28
CA ILE A 42 21.22 -22.24 15.30
C ILE A 42 20.55 -22.94 14.12
N ASP A 43 21.11 -24.06 13.66
CA ASP A 43 20.59 -24.75 12.48
C ASP A 43 19.18 -25.30 12.72
N ASP A 44 18.92 -25.88 13.89
CA ASP A 44 17.59 -26.37 14.27
C ASP A 44 16.59 -25.22 14.44
N ASP A 45 17.01 -24.10 15.02
CA ASP A 45 16.17 -22.91 15.16
C ASP A 45 15.81 -22.30 13.80
N VAL A 46 16.77 -22.21 12.88
CA VAL A 46 16.56 -21.71 11.51
C VAL A 46 15.57 -22.59 10.76
N VAL A 47 15.69 -23.92 10.90
CA VAL A 47 14.74 -24.87 10.30
C VAL A 47 13.33 -24.63 10.87
N GLN A 48 13.20 -24.46 12.19
CA GLN A 48 11.90 -24.22 12.82
C GLN A 48 11.27 -22.88 12.41
N ILE A 49 12.06 -21.79 12.33
CA ILE A 49 11.58 -20.48 11.84
C ILE A 49 11.05 -20.62 10.42
N PHE A 50 11.82 -21.27 9.54
CA PHE A 50 11.44 -21.44 8.13
C PHE A 50 10.21 -22.32 7.96
N GLU A 51 10.13 -23.47 8.64
CA GLU A 51 8.97 -24.36 8.53
C GLU A 51 7.71 -23.74 9.14
N PHE A 52 7.84 -22.97 10.22
CA PHE A 52 6.72 -22.21 10.75
C PHE A 52 6.22 -21.17 9.74
N GLU A 53 7.09 -20.36 9.16
CA GLU A 53 6.72 -19.38 8.12
C GLU A 53 6.11 -20.03 6.88
N LYS A 54 6.66 -21.17 6.46
CA LYS A 54 6.13 -21.98 5.35
C LYS A 54 4.72 -22.49 5.65
N HIS A 55 4.42 -22.94 6.87
CA HIS A 55 3.05 -23.31 7.24
C HIS A 55 2.10 -22.10 7.25
N ILE A 56 2.54 -20.93 7.72
CA ILE A 56 1.74 -19.70 7.62
C ILE A 56 1.44 -19.38 6.16
N SER A 57 2.44 -19.49 5.27
CA SER A 57 2.31 -19.19 3.84
C SER A 57 1.22 -20.00 3.12
N GLN A 58 0.92 -21.22 3.59
CA GLN A 58 -0.10 -22.09 3.02
C GLN A 58 -1.53 -21.61 3.28
N TYR A 59 -1.72 -20.70 4.24
CA TYR A 59 -3.03 -20.15 4.59
C TYR A 59 -3.32 -18.79 3.96
N TYR A 60 -2.38 -18.21 3.20
CA TYR A 60 -2.57 -16.93 2.53
C TYR A 60 -3.68 -17.04 1.50
N ALA A 61 -4.53 -16.01 1.46
CA ALA A 61 -5.51 -15.88 0.40
C ALA A 61 -4.81 -15.66 -0.94
N THR A 62 -5.29 -16.33 -1.98
CA THR A 62 -4.93 -16.08 -3.37
C THR A 62 -5.28 -14.64 -3.78
N ALA A 63 -4.74 -14.15 -4.89
CA ALA A 63 -5.06 -12.80 -5.37
C ALA A 63 -6.57 -12.61 -5.62
N ASP A 64 -7.26 -13.64 -6.11
CA ASP A 64 -8.70 -13.62 -6.35
C ASP A 64 -9.48 -13.58 -5.04
N GLU A 65 -9.08 -14.39 -4.06
CA GLU A 65 -9.66 -14.36 -2.71
C GLU A 65 -9.42 -13.02 -2.03
N GLN A 66 -8.22 -12.44 -2.12
CA GLN A 66 -7.94 -11.09 -1.56
C GLN A 66 -8.86 -10.02 -2.16
N ARG A 67 -9.04 -10.03 -3.49
CA ARG A 67 -9.98 -9.11 -4.16
C ARG A 67 -11.42 -9.35 -3.71
N ALA A 68 -11.85 -10.60 -3.56
CA ALA A 68 -13.17 -10.94 -3.01
C ALA A 68 -13.31 -10.51 -1.53
N HIS A 69 -12.27 -10.66 -0.72
CA HIS A 69 -12.27 -10.30 0.70
C HIS A 69 -12.34 -8.79 0.94
N VAL A 70 -11.80 -7.96 0.02
CA VAL A 70 -12.09 -6.52 0.01
C VAL A 70 -13.59 -6.27 -0.04
N LEU A 71 -14.38 -7.16 -0.65
CA LEU A 71 -15.84 -7.09 -0.71
C LEU A 71 -16.53 -7.74 0.51
N GLU A 72 -15.93 -8.76 1.11
CA GLU A 72 -16.56 -9.62 2.13
C GLU A 72 -16.07 -9.42 3.57
N SER A 73 -15.32 -8.35 3.85
CA SER A 73 -14.87 -7.99 5.20
C SER A 73 -15.97 -8.14 6.26
N ILE A 74 -15.74 -8.95 7.30
CA ILE A 74 -16.70 -9.11 8.39
C ILE A 74 -16.53 -7.99 9.40
N ARG A 75 -17.66 -7.38 9.75
CA ARG A 75 -17.77 -6.42 10.84
C ARG A 75 -18.17 -7.15 12.11
N THR A 76 -17.34 -7.09 13.15
CA THR A 76 -17.65 -7.61 14.50
C THR A 76 -17.26 -6.59 15.56
N THR A 77 -17.37 -6.94 16.84
CA THR A 77 -16.97 -6.09 17.96
C THR A 77 -15.81 -6.69 18.74
N ILE A 78 -15.08 -5.87 19.51
CA ILE A 78 -13.99 -6.33 20.37
C ILE A 78 -14.45 -7.45 21.31
N GLY A 79 -15.65 -7.34 21.91
CA GLY A 79 -16.18 -8.38 22.81
C GLY A 79 -16.49 -9.72 22.10
N ASN A 80 -16.89 -9.68 20.83
CA ASN A 80 -17.33 -10.85 20.07
C ASN A 80 -16.26 -11.42 19.13
N ILE A 81 -15.05 -10.84 19.11
CA ILE A 81 -14.06 -11.13 18.08
C ILE A 81 -13.55 -12.57 18.12
N SER A 82 -13.27 -13.12 19.31
CA SER A 82 -12.80 -14.51 19.45
C SER A 82 -13.89 -15.51 19.05
N GLN A 83 -15.16 -15.22 19.34
CA GLN A 83 -16.30 -16.03 18.87
C GLN A 83 -16.43 -15.97 17.35
N THR A 84 -16.30 -14.77 16.76
CA THR A 84 -16.38 -14.57 15.30
C THR A 84 -15.27 -15.33 14.57
N LEU A 85 -14.06 -15.31 15.11
CA LEU A 85 -12.89 -15.99 14.55
C LEU A 85 -12.89 -17.50 14.83
N ASN A 86 -13.69 -17.96 15.80
CA ASN A 86 -13.73 -19.35 16.29
C ASN A 86 -12.32 -19.83 16.69
N THR A 87 -11.71 -19.12 17.63
CA THR A 87 -10.34 -19.35 18.11
C THR A 87 -10.27 -19.23 19.64
N THR A 88 -9.33 -19.94 20.26
CA THR A 88 -9.09 -19.83 21.71
C THR A 88 -8.22 -18.65 22.08
N PHE A 89 -7.54 -18.04 21.10
CA PHE A 89 -6.72 -16.85 21.32
C PHE A 89 -7.57 -15.65 21.74
N ASP A 90 -7.20 -15.00 22.84
CA ASP A 90 -7.87 -13.81 23.37
C ASP A 90 -7.46 -12.55 22.58
N PHE A 91 -7.99 -12.44 21.36
CA PHE A 91 -7.81 -11.29 20.49
C PHE A 91 -8.34 -10.00 21.14
N ALA A 92 -9.37 -10.08 21.98
CA ALA A 92 -9.92 -8.91 22.65
C ALA A 92 -8.88 -8.29 23.60
N SER A 93 -8.26 -9.09 24.46
CA SER A 93 -7.18 -8.65 25.34
C SER A 93 -5.95 -8.19 24.57
N TYR A 94 -5.53 -8.94 23.55
CA TYR A 94 -4.39 -8.59 22.71
C TYR A 94 -4.55 -7.21 22.04
N ILE A 95 -5.71 -6.96 21.42
CA ILE A 95 -5.98 -5.68 20.76
C ILE A 95 -6.07 -4.55 21.79
N ARG A 96 -6.73 -4.76 22.94
CA ARG A 96 -6.76 -3.77 24.04
C ARG A 96 -5.35 -3.44 24.52
N HIS A 97 -4.47 -4.43 24.64
CA HIS A 97 -3.09 -4.22 25.04
C HIS A 97 -2.35 -3.32 24.02
N ILE A 98 -2.45 -3.61 22.73
CA ILE A 98 -1.86 -2.78 21.66
C ILE A 98 -2.34 -1.34 21.75
N TYR A 99 -3.65 -1.10 21.83
CA TYR A 99 -4.21 0.26 21.87
C TYR A 99 -3.89 1.01 23.17
N SER A 100 -3.71 0.30 24.29
CA SER A 100 -3.29 0.93 25.55
C SER A 100 -1.89 1.55 25.46
N SER A 101 -0.99 1.02 24.61
CA SER A 101 0.33 1.62 24.33
C SER A 101 0.27 3.04 23.73
N ALA A 102 -0.89 3.41 23.18
CA ALA A 102 -1.19 4.71 22.61
C ALA A 102 -2.18 5.53 23.47
N ASN A 103 -2.45 5.10 24.70
CA ASN A 103 -3.44 5.66 25.63
C ASN A 103 -4.87 5.66 25.07
N ILE A 104 -5.22 4.64 24.27
CA ILE A 104 -6.57 4.44 23.75
C ILE A 104 -7.22 3.26 24.47
N THR A 105 -8.32 3.54 25.18
CA THR A 105 -9.15 2.51 25.80
C THR A 105 -10.18 2.01 24.78
N LEU A 106 -10.20 0.70 24.56
CA LEU A 106 -11.24 0.02 23.79
C LEU A 106 -12.26 -0.64 24.71
N VAL A 107 -13.53 -0.55 24.32
CA VAL A 107 -14.68 -1.18 24.96
C VAL A 107 -15.24 -2.29 24.09
N ASP A 108 -16.07 -3.16 24.66
CA ASP A 108 -16.56 -4.37 23.97
C ASP A 108 -17.39 -4.08 22.72
N THR A 109 -17.98 -2.89 22.63
CA THR A 109 -18.81 -2.44 21.51
C THR A 109 -18.00 -1.79 20.38
N ASP A 110 -16.70 -1.57 20.57
CA ASP A 110 -15.84 -1.06 19.51
C ASP A 110 -15.81 -2.03 18.33
N THR A 111 -15.96 -1.47 17.13
CA THR A 111 -16.04 -2.26 15.90
C THR A 111 -14.64 -2.65 15.41
N VAL A 112 -14.51 -3.91 14.95
CA VAL A 112 -13.34 -4.40 14.23
C VAL A 112 -13.78 -4.95 12.88
N PHE A 113 -13.05 -4.57 11.83
CA PHE A 113 -13.16 -5.16 10.50
C PHE A 113 -12.12 -6.27 10.35
N VAL A 114 -12.58 -7.46 9.94
CA VAL A 114 -11.74 -8.64 9.70
C VAL A 114 -11.83 -9.03 8.24
N ASN A 115 -10.71 -8.90 7.53
CA ASN A 115 -10.63 -9.17 6.09
C ASN A 115 -10.33 -10.64 5.80
N GLN A 116 -9.46 -11.28 6.61
CA GLN A 116 -8.92 -12.61 6.34
C GLN A 116 -9.23 -13.60 7.46
N ILE A 117 -10.50 -13.97 7.62
CA ILE A 117 -10.95 -14.83 8.73
C ILE A 117 -10.29 -16.20 8.68
N SER A 118 -10.30 -16.84 7.51
CA SER A 118 -9.72 -18.18 7.33
C SER A 118 -8.24 -18.20 7.68
N PHE A 119 -7.48 -17.20 7.21
CA PHE A 119 -6.08 -17.03 7.57
C PHE A 119 -5.90 -16.89 9.09
N ILE A 120 -6.59 -15.93 9.71
CA ILE A 120 -6.43 -15.65 11.14
C ILE A 120 -6.78 -16.88 11.99
N ARG A 121 -7.86 -17.59 11.66
CA ARG A 121 -8.27 -18.82 12.35
C ARG A 121 -7.20 -19.91 12.25
N ASN A 122 -6.73 -20.19 11.03
CA ASN A 122 -5.75 -21.25 10.78
C ASN A 122 -4.40 -20.94 11.43
N VAL A 123 -3.93 -19.69 11.32
CA VAL A 123 -2.68 -19.25 11.96
C VAL A 123 -2.79 -19.26 13.47
N SER A 124 -3.93 -18.89 14.06
CA SER A 124 -4.13 -18.98 15.52
C SER A 124 -4.01 -20.42 16.01
N SER A 125 -4.63 -21.39 15.30
CA SER A 125 -4.47 -22.82 15.63
C SER A 125 -3.04 -23.32 15.41
N LEU A 126 -2.32 -22.77 14.42
CA LEU A 126 -0.92 -23.12 14.19
C LEU A 126 -0.03 -22.63 15.33
N ILE A 127 -0.24 -21.40 15.82
CA ILE A 127 0.52 -20.79 16.93
C ILE A 127 0.42 -21.65 18.19
N GLU A 128 -0.77 -22.15 18.52
CA GLU A 128 -1.01 -23.02 19.69
C GLU A 128 -0.20 -24.33 19.66
N LYS A 129 0.24 -24.77 18.47
CA LYS A 129 1.01 -26.01 18.27
C LYS A 129 2.52 -25.80 18.31
N GLN A 130 2.99 -24.55 18.32
CA GLN A 130 4.43 -24.24 18.30
C GLN A 130 4.99 -24.06 19.70
N SER A 131 6.29 -24.32 19.84
CA SER A 131 7.00 -24.02 21.09
C SER A 131 7.17 -22.50 21.26
N SER A 132 7.22 -22.03 22.51
CA SER A 132 7.51 -20.62 22.81
C SER A 132 8.84 -20.16 22.19
N ARG A 133 9.83 -21.07 22.10
CA ARG A 133 11.11 -20.80 21.45
C ARG A 133 10.94 -20.50 19.96
N THR A 134 10.19 -21.34 19.24
CA THR A 134 9.92 -21.16 17.80
C THR A 134 9.21 -19.84 17.54
N LEU A 135 8.16 -19.54 18.32
CA LEU A 135 7.39 -18.31 18.19
C LEU A 135 8.25 -17.07 18.48
N GLN A 136 9.05 -17.09 19.54
CA GLN A 136 9.93 -15.98 19.89
C GLN A 136 11.02 -15.77 18.83
N ASN A 137 11.65 -16.85 18.36
CA ASN A 137 12.65 -16.78 17.29
C ASN A 137 12.06 -16.21 16.00
N TYR A 138 10.84 -16.60 15.63
CA TYR A 138 10.15 -16.05 14.45
C TYR A 138 9.86 -14.55 14.59
N VAL A 139 9.29 -14.11 15.72
CA VAL A 139 9.01 -12.69 15.96
C VAL A 139 10.29 -11.85 16.01
N VAL A 140 11.33 -12.34 16.69
CA VAL A 140 12.64 -11.66 16.77
C VAL A 140 13.30 -11.61 15.40
N TRP A 141 13.19 -12.67 14.58
CA TRP A 141 13.70 -12.68 13.22
C TRP A 141 13.06 -11.58 12.37
N HIS A 142 11.73 -11.47 12.38
CA HIS A 142 11.00 -10.44 11.64
C HIS A 142 11.38 -9.02 12.10
N PHE A 143 11.54 -8.81 13.40
CA PHE A 143 12.03 -7.54 13.95
C PHE A 143 13.47 -7.23 13.50
N ILE A 144 14.38 -8.20 13.55
CA ILE A 144 15.75 -7.99 13.07
C ILE A 144 15.72 -7.67 11.57
N MET A 145 14.91 -8.40 10.80
CA MET A 145 14.80 -8.21 9.35
C MET A 145 14.32 -6.80 8.98
N SER A 146 13.41 -6.19 9.75
CA SER A 146 12.99 -4.79 9.54
C SER A 146 14.12 -3.80 9.82
N GLU A 147 15.00 -4.10 10.78
CA GLU A 147 16.08 -3.19 11.19
C GLU A 147 17.41 -3.38 10.45
N ILE A 148 17.58 -4.42 9.61
CA ILE A 148 18.89 -4.71 9.00
C ILE A 148 19.46 -3.52 8.21
N ASP A 149 18.61 -2.73 7.56
CA ASP A 149 19.07 -1.58 6.76
C ASP A 149 19.54 -0.40 7.64
N ASN A 150 19.20 -0.41 8.93
CA ASN A 150 19.51 0.63 9.92
C ASN A 150 20.73 0.30 10.80
N ILE A 151 21.36 -0.86 10.62
CA ILE A 151 22.47 -1.34 11.45
C ILE A 151 23.79 -1.43 10.66
N PRO A 152 24.95 -1.72 11.32
CA PRO A 152 26.26 -1.66 10.68
C PRO A 152 26.38 -2.53 9.41
N LYS A 153 27.25 -2.09 8.50
CA LYS A 153 27.47 -2.69 7.16
C LYS A 153 27.66 -4.21 7.17
N ARG A 154 28.23 -4.79 8.24
CA ARG A 154 28.40 -6.24 8.36
C ARG A 154 27.10 -7.03 8.23
N PHE A 155 25.98 -6.51 8.73
CA PHE A 155 24.67 -7.15 8.62
C PHE A 155 24.03 -6.87 7.26
N ARG A 156 24.13 -5.62 6.77
CA ARG A 156 23.65 -5.25 5.43
C ARG A 156 24.33 -6.06 4.32
N SER A 157 25.60 -6.39 4.48
CA SER A 157 26.35 -7.22 3.52
C SER A 157 25.74 -8.63 3.43
N ILE A 158 25.34 -9.22 4.56
CA ILE A 158 24.65 -10.52 4.58
C ILE A 158 23.30 -10.43 3.86
N LYS A 159 22.51 -9.37 4.09
CA LYS A 159 21.25 -9.13 3.35
C LYS A 159 21.49 -8.90 1.86
N GLN A 160 22.59 -8.24 1.49
CA GLN A 160 22.96 -8.01 0.09
C GLN A 160 23.29 -9.32 -0.64
N GLU A 161 23.98 -10.26 0.00
CA GLU A 161 24.18 -11.61 -0.54
C GLU A 161 22.86 -12.34 -0.82
N PHE A 162 21.90 -12.22 0.10
CA PHE A 162 20.55 -12.74 -0.11
C PHE A 162 19.82 -12.02 -1.26
N ASN A 163 19.85 -10.68 -1.29
CA ASN A 163 19.22 -9.87 -2.35
C ASN A 163 19.79 -10.15 -3.74
N TRP A 164 21.08 -10.48 -3.86
CA TRP A 164 21.67 -10.93 -5.13
C TRP A 164 20.98 -12.18 -5.67
N ILE A 165 20.68 -13.14 -4.79
CA ILE A 165 19.99 -14.38 -5.18
C ILE A 165 18.50 -14.14 -5.40
N PHE A 166 17.88 -13.38 -4.50
CA PHE A 166 16.43 -13.19 -4.47
C PHE A 166 15.93 -12.19 -5.54
N ARG A 167 16.56 -11.00 -5.61
CA ARG A 167 16.13 -9.88 -6.46
C ARG A 167 17.05 -9.63 -7.65
N GLN A 168 18.16 -10.37 -7.80
CA GLN A 168 19.18 -10.15 -8.84
C GLN A 168 19.79 -8.73 -8.79
N VAL A 169 19.80 -8.11 -7.61
CA VAL A 169 20.35 -6.76 -7.42
C VAL A 169 21.83 -6.85 -7.07
N ALA A 170 22.67 -6.38 -7.99
CA ALA A 170 24.15 -6.46 -7.90
C ALA A 170 24.76 -5.55 -6.84
N VAL A 171 24.20 -4.35 -6.70
CA VAL A 171 24.86 -3.25 -6.01
C VAL A 171 23.90 -2.63 -5.02
N GLU A 172 24.38 -2.48 -3.79
CA GLU A 172 23.66 -1.74 -2.76
C GLU A 172 23.58 -0.24 -3.14
N LYS A 173 22.45 0.41 -2.86
CA LYS A 173 22.33 1.86 -3.02
C LYS A 173 23.43 2.59 -2.22
N THR A 174 23.88 3.73 -2.72
CA THR A 174 24.87 4.55 -2.00
C THR A 174 24.31 4.99 -0.65
N ARG A 175 25.16 5.17 0.36
CA ARG A 175 24.74 5.62 1.70
C ARG A 175 23.94 6.92 1.65
N SER A 176 24.35 7.86 0.80
CA SER A 176 23.63 9.12 0.61
C SER A 176 22.21 8.89 0.08
N SER A 177 22.04 8.02 -0.92
CA SER A 177 20.71 7.66 -1.44
C SER A 177 19.85 6.97 -0.37
N GLN A 178 20.43 6.05 0.41
CA GLN A 178 19.74 5.40 1.53
C GLN A 178 19.25 6.42 2.57
N CYS A 179 20.12 7.34 3.00
CA CYS A 179 19.77 8.38 3.97
C CYS A 179 18.70 9.34 3.45
N ILE A 180 18.78 9.77 2.18
CA ILE A 180 17.78 10.66 1.58
C ILE A 180 16.41 9.97 1.53
N ASN A 181 16.35 8.72 1.06
CA ASN A 181 15.10 7.96 1.03
C ASN A 181 14.53 7.78 2.44
N TYR A 182 15.37 7.40 3.41
CA TYR A 182 14.94 7.19 4.79
C TYR A 182 14.30 8.45 5.41
N VAL A 183 14.92 9.62 5.23
CA VAL A 183 14.35 10.88 5.73
C VAL A 183 13.10 11.27 4.94
N ASN A 184 13.05 11.00 3.63
CA ASN A 184 11.87 11.26 2.82
C ASN A 184 10.67 10.37 3.19
N ASP A 185 10.91 9.11 3.54
CA ASP A 185 9.86 8.16 3.91
C ASP A 185 9.25 8.48 5.30
N ASN A 186 10.05 9.06 6.20
CA ASN A 186 9.63 9.33 7.58
C ASN A 186 9.33 10.80 7.89
N MET A 187 9.92 11.72 7.12
CA MET A 187 9.76 13.17 7.26
C MET A 187 9.38 13.82 5.93
N ALA A 188 8.52 13.13 5.18
CA ALA A 188 8.06 13.49 3.84
C ALA A 188 7.73 14.97 3.64
N PHE A 189 6.93 15.57 4.52
CA PHE A 189 6.49 16.96 4.36
C PHE A 189 7.61 17.98 4.65
N ALA A 190 8.53 17.66 5.57
CA ALA A 190 9.70 18.50 5.84
C ALA A 190 10.66 18.50 4.64
N VAL A 191 10.96 17.32 4.09
CA VAL A 191 11.76 17.21 2.85
C VAL A 191 11.07 17.90 1.69
N SER A 192 9.74 17.75 1.59
CA SER A 192 8.94 18.37 0.53
C SER A 192 8.99 19.90 0.58
N LYS A 193 8.96 20.53 1.76
CA LYS A 193 9.14 22.00 1.89
C LYS A 193 10.44 22.47 1.24
N LEU A 194 11.53 21.72 1.42
CA LEU A 194 12.82 22.03 0.80
C LEU A 194 12.80 21.79 -0.72
N TYR A 195 12.16 20.72 -1.16
CA TYR A 195 12.06 20.35 -2.57
C TYR A 195 11.24 21.36 -3.39
N ILE A 196 10.03 21.70 -2.92
CA ILE A 196 9.10 22.56 -3.67
C ILE A 196 9.65 23.98 -3.87
N ASN A 197 10.34 24.53 -2.87
CA ASN A 197 10.96 25.86 -2.94
C ASN A 197 12.01 25.97 -4.06
N LYS A 198 12.59 24.84 -4.49
CA LYS A 198 13.67 24.79 -5.48
C LYS A 198 13.24 24.30 -6.85
N HIS A 199 12.28 23.39 -6.91
CA HIS A 199 12.02 22.58 -8.12
C HIS A 199 10.64 22.78 -8.73
N ILE A 200 9.70 23.44 -8.07
CA ILE A 200 8.31 23.50 -8.54
C ILE A 200 7.95 24.90 -9.00
N ASP A 201 7.52 24.99 -10.26
CA ASP A 201 6.91 26.18 -10.84
C ASP A 201 5.45 26.28 -10.37
N LYS A 202 5.07 27.43 -9.79
CA LYS A 202 3.70 27.67 -9.31
C LYS A 202 2.70 27.68 -10.47
N ASP A 203 3.10 28.09 -11.67
CA ASP A 203 2.23 28.14 -12.84
C ASP A 203 1.88 26.73 -13.35
N ALA A 204 2.74 25.74 -13.11
CA ALA A 204 2.49 24.34 -13.47
C ALA A 204 1.24 23.80 -12.78
N ARG A 205 1.01 24.18 -11.52
CA ARG A 205 -0.16 23.71 -10.74
C ARG A 205 -1.48 24.12 -11.40
N ASN A 206 -1.56 25.34 -11.93
CA ASN A 206 -2.78 25.85 -12.58
C ASN A 206 -3.07 25.11 -13.89
N GLN A 207 -2.04 24.87 -14.71
CA GLN A 207 -2.20 24.11 -15.97
C GLN A 207 -2.63 22.66 -15.71
N VAL A 208 -2.02 22.01 -14.71
CA VAL A 208 -2.37 20.64 -14.30
C VAL A 208 -3.81 20.58 -13.79
N LEU A 209 -4.26 21.59 -13.03
CA LEU A 209 -5.66 21.69 -12.57
C LEU A 209 -6.65 21.84 -13.74
N GLU A 210 -6.31 22.63 -14.75
CA GLU A 210 -7.10 22.76 -15.99
C GLU A 210 -7.20 21.42 -16.72
N MET A 211 -6.07 20.72 -16.92
CA MET A 211 -6.04 19.42 -17.58
C MET A 211 -6.92 18.38 -16.88
N ILE A 212 -6.84 18.28 -15.55
CA ILE A 212 -7.68 17.35 -14.77
C ILE A 212 -9.17 17.69 -14.95
N ASN A 213 -9.53 18.97 -15.00
CA ASN A 213 -10.92 19.37 -15.28
C ASN A 213 -11.36 18.95 -16.69
N ASN A 214 -10.50 19.08 -17.69
CA ASN A 214 -10.80 18.69 -19.06
C ASN A 214 -11.03 17.17 -19.17
N ILE A 215 -10.15 16.37 -18.58
CA ILE A 215 -10.23 14.90 -18.59
C ILE A 215 -11.46 14.42 -17.82
N ARG A 216 -11.75 15.04 -16.67
CA ARG A 216 -12.99 14.80 -15.93
C ARG A 216 -14.23 15.03 -16.81
N ASN A 217 -14.25 16.12 -17.56
CA ASN A 217 -15.37 16.44 -18.45
C ASN A 217 -15.47 15.45 -19.62
N ALA A 218 -14.33 15.02 -20.18
CA ALA A 218 -14.27 13.98 -21.20
C ALA A 218 -14.90 12.68 -20.67
N PHE A 219 -14.54 12.24 -19.46
CA PHE A 219 -15.12 11.05 -18.85
C PHE A 219 -16.63 11.18 -18.60
N ILE A 220 -17.10 12.33 -18.09
CA ILE A 220 -18.54 12.59 -17.93
C ILE A 220 -19.27 12.50 -19.27
N ASN A 221 -18.68 13.01 -20.35
CA ASN A 221 -19.27 12.93 -21.68
C ASN A 221 -19.30 11.49 -22.22
N MET A 222 -18.23 10.72 -21.98
CA MET A 222 -18.18 9.29 -22.29
C MET A 222 -19.28 8.50 -21.55
N LEU A 223 -19.52 8.80 -20.27
CA LEU A 223 -20.59 8.17 -19.50
C LEU A 223 -21.98 8.49 -20.06
N LYS A 224 -22.23 9.75 -20.45
CA LYS A 224 -23.51 10.15 -21.05
C LYS A 224 -23.80 9.37 -22.35
N GLN A 225 -22.78 9.18 -23.18
CA GLN A 225 -22.86 8.45 -24.45
C GLN A 225 -22.87 6.92 -24.29
N SER A 226 -22.50 6.39 -23.13
CA SER A 226 -22.45 4.95 -22.88
C SER A 226 -23.82 4.30 -23.08
N THR A 227 -23.91 3.22 -23.84
CA THR A 227 -25.17 2.49 -24.08
C THR A 227 -25.40 1.32 -23.14
N TRP A 228 -24.40 0.99 -22.30
CA TRP A 228 -24.44 -0.20 -21.44
C TRP A 228 -24.72 0.07 -19.97
N ILE A 229 -24.68 1.35 -19.58
CA ILE A 229 -24.99 1.82 -18.23
C ILE A 229 -26.41 2.37 -18.24
N ASP A 230 -27.25 1.95 -17.29
CA ASP A 230 -28.59 2.51 -17.10
C ASP A 230 -28.55 3.97 -16.61
N SER A 231 -29.66 4.70 -16.76
CA SER A 231 -29.73 6.13 -16.41
C SER A 231 -29.43 6.43 -14.94
N ILE A 232 -29.88 5.57 -14.01
CA ILE A 232 -29.69 5.75 -12.57
C ILE A 232 -28.22 5.56 -12.20
N SER A 233 -27.59 4.50 -12.73
CA SER A 233 -26.17 4.23 -12.50
C SER A 233 -25.28 5.30 -13.13
N LYS A 234 -25.66 5.84 -14.31
CA LYS A 234 -24.96 6.98 -14.93
C LYS A 234 -24.98 8.23 -14.07
N GLU A 235 -26.15 8.59 -13.54
CA GLU A 235 -26.30 9.80 -12.72
C GLU A 235 -25.41 9.72 -11.48
N LYS A 236 -25.44 8.58 -10.78
CA LYS A 236 -24.56 8.34 -9.62
C LYS A 236 -23.09 8.33 -9.98
N ALA A 237 -22.72 7.78 -11.15
CA ALA A 237 -21.33 7.78 -11.60
C ALA A 237 -20.84 9.21 -11.89
N ILE A 238 -21.65 10.02 -12.55
CA ILE A 238 -21.36 11.45 -12.79
C ILE A 238 -21.25 12.21 -11.46
N GLU A 239 -22.14 11.92 -10.50
CA GLU A 239 -22.06 12.50 -9.17
C GLU A 239 -20.75 12.14 -8.46
N LYS A 240 -20.33 10.87 -8.52
CA LYS A 240 -19.05 10.42 -7.97
C LYS A 240 -17.88 11.16 -8.61
N ILE A 241 -17.81 11.24 -9.95
CA ILE A 241 -16.74 11.95 -10.67
C ILE A 241 -16.65 13.42 -10.24
N ARG A 242 -17.80 14.10 -10.11
CA ARG A 242 -17.85 15.51 -9.71
C ARG A 242 -17.36 15.75 -8.29
N ASN A 243 -17.54 14.77 -7.41
CA ASN A 243 -17.10 14.81 -6.02
C ASN A 243 -15.66 14.27 -5.83
N ILE A 244 -14.92 13.97 -6.91
CA ILE A 244 -13.51 13.60 -6.77
C ILE A 244 -12.72 14.83 -6.30
N ASP A 245 -12.17 14.77 -5.09
CA ASP A 245 -11.25 15.78 -4.57
C ASP A 245 -9.88 15.67 -5.28
N LYS A 246 -9.17 16.80 -5.42
CA LYS A 246 -7.89 16.85 -6.15
C LYS A 246 -6.78 17.39 -5.26
N LYS A 247 -5.70 16.62 -5.11
CA LYS A 247 -4.50 17.00 -4.36
C LYS A 247 -3.33 17.11 -5.33
N ILE A 248 -3.00 18.34 -5.75
CA ILE A 248 -2.02 18.60 -6.81
C ILE A 248 -0.79 19.31 -6.27
N GLY A 249 0.39 18.73 -6.53
CA GLY A 249 1.68 19.21 -6.08
C GLY A 249 1.93 18.88 -4.61
N TYR A 250 1.45 19.77 -3.74
CA TYR A 250 1.72 19.74 -2.31
C TYR A 250 0.57 20.40 -1.51
N PRO A 251 0.44 20.12 -0.19
CA PRO A 251 -0.48 20.84 0.67
C PRO A 251 -0.16 22.34 0.73
N ASP A 252 -1.18 23.21 0.73
CA ASP A 252 -0.99 24.66 0.65
C ASP A 252 -0.14 25.24 1.79
N TYR A 253 -0.19 24.64 2.98
CA TYR A 253 0.62 25.11 4.13
C TYR A 253 2.13 24.96 3.89
N LEU A 254 2.57 24.11 2.96
CA LEU A 254 3.98 24.02 2.59
C LEU A 254 4.42 25.19 1.71
N ASP A 255 3.52 25.90 1.02
CA ASP A 255 3.88 27.10 0.26
C ASP A 255 4.07 28.34 1.16
N SER A 256 3.66 28.26 2.42
CA SER A 256 3.76 29.36 3.37
C SER A 256 5.17 29.47 3.96
N ASP A 257 5.58 30.69 4.30
CA ASP A 257 6.75 30.93 5.16
C ASP A 257 6.46 30.58 6.63
N ASN A 258 5.18 30.50 7.00
CA ASN A 258 4.77 30.04 8.32
C ASN A 258 4.89 28.50 8.40
N VAL A 259 5.89 28.03 9.14
CA VAL A 259 6.18 26.61 9.35
C VAL A 259 5.54 26.00 10.59
N THR A 260 4.73 26.74 11.37
CA THR A 260 4.19 26.27 12.66
C THR A 260 3.42 24.96 12.53
N LYS A 261 2.63 24.77 11.47
CA LYS A 261 1.96 23.48 11.24
C LYS A 261 2.96 22.34 11.04
N LEU A 262 3.99 22.57 10.24
CA LEU A 262 5.02 21.59 9.95
C LEU A 262 5.81 21.23 11.22
N GLU A 263 6.16 22.22 12.04
CA GLU A 263 6.82 22.01 13.33
C GLU A 263 5.93 21.19 14.28
N ASN A 264 4.62 21.49 14.32
CA ASN A 264 3.65 20.73 15.11
C ASN A 264 3.51 19.27 14.62
N ASP A 265 3.53 19.04 13.30
CA ASP A 265 3.45 17.69 12.71
C ASP A 265 4.65 16.81 13.17
N TYR A 266 5.79 17.42 13.49
CA TYR A 266 7.01 16.73 13.95
C TYR A 266 7.37 17.01 15.42
N ALA A 267 6.48 17.60 16.22
CA ALA A 267 6.80 18.05 17.59
C ALA A 267 7.17 16.90 18.56
N GLU A 268 6.67 15.69 18.33
CA GLU A 268 7.00 14.49 19.13
C GLU A 268 8.33 13.84 18.70
N TYR A 269 8.96 14.28 17.59
CA TYR A 269 10.21 13.71 17.10
C TYR A 269 11.40 14.23 17.91
N ASN A 270 11.84 13.40 18.87
CA ASN A 270 13.01 13.69 19.69
C ASN A 270 14.14 12.71 19.36
N PHE A 271 15.02 13.08 18.43
CA PHE A 271 16.11 12.21 17.97
C PHE A 271 17.21 12.06 19.02
N GLY A 272 17.70 10.83 19.19
CA GLY A 272 18.81 10.48 20.06
C GLY A 272 20.17 10.55 19.38
N SER A 273 21.16 9.85 19.96
CA SER A 273 22.57 9.96 19.56
C SER A 273 23.01 8.97 18.49
N SER A 274 22.14 8.02 18.09
CA SER A 274 22.46 7.00 17.09
C SER A 274 21.34 6.83 16.07
N HIS A 275 21.71 6.40 14.86
CA HIS A 275 20.75 6.14 13.77
C HIS A 275 19.68 5.11 14.19
N LEU A 276 20.10 3.98 14.79
CA LEU A 276 19.17 2.94 15.25
C LEU A 276 18.22 3.46 16.34
N GLN A 277 18.68 4.30 17.25
CA GLN A 277 17.79 4.91 18.24
C GLN A 277 16.75 5.81 17.56
N ASN A 278 17.16 6.59 16.56
CA ASN A 278 16.26 7.44 15.80
C ASN A 278 15.22 6.62 15.04
N THR A 279 15.62 5.49 14.44
CA THR A 279 14.69 4.63 13.69
C THR A 279 13.63 4.04 14.60
N LEU A 280 14.02 3.48 15.74
CA LEU A 280 13.08 2.93 16.72
C LEU A 280 12.13 3.99 17.29
N ILE A 281 12.59 5.23 17.48
CA ILE A 281 11.75 6.35 17.91
C ILE A 281 10.71 6.67 16.83
N ILE A 282 11.13 6.77 15.58
CA ILE A 282 10.23 7.03 14.45
C ILE A 282 9.17 5.92 14.33
N ASP A 283 9.58 4.65 14.38
CA ASP A 283 8.65 3.51 14.29
C ASP A 283 7.63 3.52 15.42
N GLN A 284 8.07 3.83 16.65
CA GLN A 284 7.18 3.95 17.80
C GLN A 284 6.18 5.11 17.63
N LEU A 285 6.63 6.26 17.14
CA LEU A 285 5.78 7.42 16.89
C LEU A 285 4.76 7.13 15.79
N ASN A 286 5.18 6.53 14.68
CA ASN A 286 4.30 6.12 13.58
C ASN A 286 3.24 5.12 14.04
N ALA A 287 3.63 4.11 14.81
CA ALA A 287 2.70 3.15 15.41
C ALA A 287 1.67 3.84 16.33
N LYS A 288 2.12 4.71 17.24
CA LYS A 288 1.23 5.47 18.14
C LYS A 288 0.31 6.42 17.38
N HIS A 289 0.81 7.10 16.36
CA HIS A 289 0.02 8.00 15.53
C HIS A 289 -1.14 7.25 14.85
N ASN A 290 -0.84 6.10 14.24
CA ASN A 290 -1.84 5.24 13.60
C ASN A 290 -2.89 4.74 14.61
N LEU A 291 -2.47 4.32 15.81
CA LEU A 291 -3.41 3.87 16.85
C LEU A 291 -4.30 5.02 17.37
N ARG A 292 -3.74 6.22 17.57
CA ARG A 292 -4.49 7.42 18.01
C ARG A 292 -5.50 7.92 16.98
N ALA A 293 -5.34 7.55 15.71
CA ALA A 293 -6.27 7.94 14.65
C ALA A 293 -7.69 7.34 14.85
N LEU A 294 -7.83 6.22 15.58
CA LEU A 294 -9.10 5.53 15.77
C LEU A 294 -10.24 6.41 16.31
N ARG A 295 -9.92 7.38 17.18
CA ARG A 295 -10.91 8.28 17.82
C ARG A 295 -10.99 9.65 17.16
N LYS A 296 -10.28 9.86 16.07
CA LYS A 296 -10.29 11.12 15.33
C LYS A 296 -11.28 11.02 14.17
N PRO A 297 -11.97 12.12 13.81
CA PRO A 297 -12.73 12.16 12.57
C PRO A 297 -11.78 11.99 11.37
N ILE A 298 -12.32 11.46 10.28
CA ILE A 298 -11.60 11.39 9.01
C ILE A 298 -11.39 12.82 8.50
N ASP A 299 -10.14 13.24 8.36
CA ASP A 299 -9.79 14.48 7.67
C ASP A 299 -9.59 14.21 6.17
N ARG A 300 -10.56 14.63 5.35
CA ARG A 300 -10.47 14.47 3.88
C ARG A 300 -9.42 15.37 3.23
N LYS A 301 -9.02 16.46 3.91
CA LYS A 301 -7.96 17.35 3.43
C LYS A 301 -6.57 16.81 3.73
N LEU A 302 -6.45 15.77 4.55
CA LEU A 302 -5.19 15.12 4.84
C LEU A 302 -4.58 14.59 3.56
N TRP A 303 -3.38 15.06 3.23
CA TRP A 303 -2.57 14.37 2.23
C TRP A 303 -2.18 13.04 2.83
N THR A 304 -2.50 11.95 2.14
CA THR A 304 -2.14 10.60 2.56
C THR A 304 -0.61 10.48 2.73
N ASN A 305 -0.13 9.37 3.29
CA ASN A 305 1.27 9.17 3.68
C ASN A 305 2.31 9.24 2.53
N TRP A 306 1.92 9.67 1.34
CA TRP A 306 2.81 9.86 0.21
C TRP A 306 3.41 11.25 0.22
N ALA A 307 4.73 11.29 0.13
CA ALA A 307 5.46 12.55 0.07
C ALA A 307 5.11 13.33 -1.21
N PRO A 308 4.94 14.66 -1.13
CA PRO A 308 4.91 15.52 -2.32
C PRO A 308 6.12 15.35 -3.27
N THR A 309 7.23 14.78 -2.80
CA THR A 309 8.42 14.42 -3.61
C THR A 309 8.26 13.11 -4.39
N ALA A 310 7.21 12.32 -4.14
CA ALA A 310 7.01 11.04 -4.80
C ALA A 310 6.84 11.21 -6.32
N VAL A 311 7.38 10.26 -7.07
CA VAL A 311 7.20 10.17 -8.52
C VAL A 311 6.16 9.07 -8.79
N ASN A 312 4.91 9.35 -8.40
CA ASN A 312 3.77 8.47 -8.65
C ASN A 312 2.46 9.28 -8.63
N ALA A 313 1.33 8.67 -8.98
CA ALA A 313 -0.01 9.21 -8.78
C ALA A 313 -0.90 8.18 -8.08
N PHE A 314 -2.00 8.64 -7.47
CA PHE A 314 -2.86 7.76 -6.67
C PHE A 314 -4.33 8.17 -6.69
N TYR A 315 -5.21 7.17 -6.63
CA TYR A 315 -6.61 7.30 -6.28
C TYR A 315 -6.92 6.60 -4.96
N PHE A 316 -7.60 7.29 -4.05
CA PHE A 316 -8.00 6.72 -2.76
C PHE A 316 -9.51 6.56 -2.65
N SER A 317 -10.00 5.32 -2.80
CA SER A 317 -11.43 4.98 -2.74
C SER A 317 -12.17 5.46 -1.49
N LEU A 318 -11.52 5.43 -0.32
CA LEU A 318 -12.11 5.85 0.96
C LEU A 318 -12.30 7.37 1.07
N TYR A 319 -11.50 8.13 0.34
CA TYR A 319 -11.55 9.59 0.32
C TYR A 319 -12.26 10.12 -0.94
N ASN A 320 -12.41 9.27 -1.97
CA ASN A 320 -12.80 9.66 -3.32
C ASN A 320 -11.95 10.84 -3.81
N ASP A 321 -10.62 10.70 -3.74
CA ASP A 321 -9.69 11.73 -4.17
C ASP A 321 -8.62 11.17 -5.11
N ILE A 322 -8.04 12.08 -5.89
CA ILE A 322 -6.84 11.85 -6.71
C ILE A 322 -5.69 12.72 -6.21
N THR A 323 -4.50 12.13 -6.13
CA THR A 323 -3.29 12.81 -5.66
C THR A 323 -2.19 12.75 -6.72
N PHE A 324 -1.70 13.92 -7.12
CA PHE A 324 -0.58 14.11 -8.04
C PHE A 324 0.52 14.89 -7.30
N PRO A 325 1.45 14.22 -6.62
CA PRO A 325 2.60 14.83 -5.97
C PRO A 325 3.42 15.71 -6.91
N ALA A 326 4.10 16.70 -6.33
CA ALA A 326 4.97 17.63 -7.06
C ALA A 326 6.13 16.93 -7.77
N GLY A 327 6.67 15.86 -7.18
CA GLY A 327 7.67 14.99 -7.80
C GLY A 327 7.19 14.33 -9.09
N PHE A 328 5.88 14.24 -9.34
CA PHE A 328 5.35 13.69 -10.58
C PHE A 328 5.24 14.73 -11.71
N LEU A 329 5.28 16.02 -11.38
CA LEU A 329 5.10 17.13 -12.32
C LEU A 329 6.42 17.50 -13.03
N GLN A 330 7.04 16.51 -13.67
CA GLN A 330 8.32 16.66 -14.36
C GLN A 330 8.37 15.82 -15.66
N PRO A 331 9.32 16.08 -16.58
CA PRO A 331 9.53 15.23 -17.74
C PRO A 331 9.82 13.77 -17.35
N PRO A 332 9.37 12.78 -18.14
CA PRO A 332 8.67 12.92 -19.43
C PRO A 332 7.15 13.14 -19.29
N PHE A 333 6.60 13.16 -18.07
CA PHE A 333 5.15 13.18 -17.85
C PHE A 333 4.55 14.58 -18.09
N TYR A 334 5.22 15.62 -17.61
CA TYR A 334 4.76 17.00 -17.73
C TYR A 334 5.91 17.98 -17.93
N HIS A 335 5.71 18.96 -18.83
CA HIS A 335 6.53 20.17 -18.87
C HIS A 335 5.70 21.34 -19.39
N LYS A 336 5.85 22.54 -18.79
CA LYS A 336 5.04 23.71 -19.18
C LYS A 336 5.33 24.19 -20.61
N ASP A 337 6.56 23.99 -21.08
CA ASP A 337 7.03 24.48 -22.38
C ASP A 337 6.90 23.44 -23.52
N VAL A 338 6.26 22.28 -23.28
CA VAL A 338 5.98 21.31 -24.35
C VAL A 338 4.59 21.50 -24.95
N PRO A 339 4.36 21.11 -26.22
CA PRO A 339 3.02 21.11 -26.80
C PRO A 339 2.00 20.37 -25.94
N LYS A 340 0.77 20.90 -25.85
CA LYS A 340 -0.30 20.33 -25.00
C LYS A 340 -0.52 18.84 -25.26
N TYR A 341 -0.47 18.39 -26.52
CA TYR A 341 -0.68 16.97 -26.84
C TYR A 341 0.34 16.03 -26.18
N LEU A 342 1.58 16.47 -25.92
CA LEU A 342 2.57 15.68 -25.17
C LEU A 342 2.18 15.59 -23.69
N ASN A 343 1.73 16.70 -23.09
CA ASN A 343 1.22 16.68 -21.72
C ASN A 343 -0.03 15.81 -21.58
N TYR A 344 -0.96 15.86 -22.55
CA TYR A 344 -2.13 14.98 -22.56
C TYR A 344 -1.76 13.50 -22.75
N GLY A 345 -0.80 13.19 -23.63
CA GLY A 345 -0.30 11.82 -23.82
C GLY A 345 0.59 11.30 -22.68
N GLY A 346 1.19 12.20 -21.89
CA GLY A 346 1.97 11.89 -20.70
C GLY A 346 1.09 11.91 -19.45
N ILE A 347 1.13 13.01 -18.69
CA ILE A 347 0.37 13.13 -17.45
C ILE A 347 -1.14 13.04 -17.63
N GLY A 348 -1.69 13.44 -18.79
CA GLY A 348 -3.14 13.35 -19.04
C GLY A 348 -3.68 11.91 -19.03
N VAL A 349 -2.96 10.95 -19.62
CA VAL A 349 -3.32 9.53 -19.56
C VAL A 349 -3.39 9.05 -18.10
N ILE A 350 -2.46 9.51 -17.28
CA ILE A 350 -2.36 9.15 -15.86
C ILE A 350 -3.47 9.82 -15.04
N MET A 351 -3.84 11.07 -15.38
CA MET A 351 -5.03 11.71 -14.80
C MET A 351 -6.30 10.92 -15.07
N GLY A 352 -6.49 10.44 -16.29
CA GLY A 352 -7.63 9.58 -16.62
C GLY A 352 -7.56 8.22 -15.92
N HIS A 353 -6.36 7.65 -15.80
CA HIS A 353 -6.11 6.39 -15.08
C HIS A 353 -6.55 6.50 -13.60
N GLU A 354 -6.07 7.52 -12.87
CA GLU A 354 -6.46 7.71 -11.47
C GLU A 354 -7.96 8.02 -11.31
N ILE A 355 -8.58 8.77 -12.22
CA ILE A 355 -10.02 8.98 -12.17
C ILE A 355 -10.78 7.67 -12.42
N THR A 356 -10.28 6.81 -13.32
CA THR A 356 -10.88 5.52 -13.63
C THR A 356 -10.79 4.53 -12.47
N HIS A 357 -9.77 4.60 -11.61
CA HIS A 357 -9.72 3.78 -10.40
C HIS A 357 -10.95 3.97 -9.49
N GLY A 358 -11.68 5.08 -9.61
CA GLY A 358 -13.00 5.24 -8.98
C GLY A 358 -14.10 4.31 -9.52
N PHE A 359 -13.87 3.62 -10.62
CA PHE A 359 -14.87 2.84 -11.37
C PHE A 359 -14.35 1.47 -11.82
N ASP A 360 -13.13 1.10 -11.43
CA ASP A 360 -12.54 -0.21 -11.70
C ASP A 360 -13.23 -1.33 -10.88
N ASP A 361 -12.65 -2.52 -10.88
CA ASP A 361 -13.22 -3.68 -10.22
C ASP A 361 -13.37 -3.52 -8.69
N ILE A 362 -12.60 -2.63 -8.05
CA ILE A 362 -12.65 -2.34 -6.62
C ILE A 362 -13.35 -1.00 -6.34
N GLY A 363 -12.93 0.08 -7.01
CA GLY A 363 -13.41 1.43 -6.77
C GLY A 363 -14.89 1.60 -7.03
N ARG A 364 -15.49 0.80 -7.92
CA ARG A 364 -16.94 0.80 -8.17
C ARG A 364 -17.79 0.49 -6.93
N TYR A 365 -17.23 -0.13 -5.89
CA TYR A 365 -17.95 -0.43 -4.65
C TYR A 365 -18.03 0.75 -3.68
N PHE A 366 -17.37 1.86 -3.99
CA PHE A 366 -17.34 3.05 -3.15
C PHE A 366 -18.19 4.16 -3.77
N ASP A 367 -19.07 4.78 -2.99
CA ASP A 367 -19.86 5.92 -3.47
C ASP A 367 -19.03 7.21 -3.53
N LYS A 368 -19.67 8.33 -3.86
CA LYS A 368 -19.06 9.68 -3.90
C LYS A 368 -18.41 10.13 -2.59
N ASN A 369 -18.76 9.50 -1.47
CA ASN A 369 -18.28 9.82 -0.12
C ASN A 369 -17.22 8.83 0.38
N GLY A 370 -16.87 7.83 -0.43
CA GLY A 370 -15.98 6.75 -0.04
C GLY A 370 -16.64 5.69 0.85
N ASN A 371 -17.97 5.64 0.90
CA ASN A 371 -18.69 4.58 1.61
C ASN A 371 -18.76 3.34 0.72
N LYS A 372 -18.44 2.18 1.28
CA LYS A 372 -18.57 0.89 0.60
C LYS A 372 -20.05 0.48 0.52
N ILE A 373 -20.71 0.76 -0.60
CA ILE A 373 -22.11 0.42 -0.87
C ILE A 373 -22.31 -0.01 -2.32
N SER A 374 -23.29 -0.89 -2.61
CA SER A 374 -23.66 -1.20 -3.99
C SER A 374 -24.62 -0.11 -4.50
N TRP A 375 -24.15 0.71 -5.45
CA TRP A 375 -24.91 1.85 -5.95
C TRP A 375 -25.29 1.76 -7.44
N TRP A 376 -24.80 0.74 -8.16
CA TRP A 376 -25.23 0.38 -9.51
C TRP A 376 -26.44 -0.56 -9.52
N SER A 377 -27.20 -0.55 -10.61
CA SER A 377 -28.22 -1.57 -10.86
C SER A 377 -27.57 -2.91 -11.20
N ASN A 378 -28.30 -4.01 -10.99
CA ASN A 378 -27.86 -5.35 -11.39
C ASN A 378 -27.58 -5.44 -12.90
N GLN A 379 -28.32 -4.72 -13.73
CA GLN A 379 -28.09 -4.66 -15.17
C GLN A 379 -26.72 -4.06 -15.49
N THR A 380 -26.39 -2.91 -14.87
CA THR A 380 -25.09 -2.26 -15.06
C THR A 380 -23.95 -3.11 -14.51
N ILE A 381 -24.14 -3.76 -13.35
CA ILE A 381 -23.14 -4.68 -12.78
C ILE A 381 -22.86 -5.82 -13.75
N ASN A 382 -23.88 -6.51 -14.25
CA ASN A 382 -23.69 -7.61 -15.21
C ASN A 382 -23.01 -7.15 -16.50
N ALA A 383 -23.36 -5.95 -16.98
CA ALA A 383 -22.75 -5.36 -18.17
C ALA A 383 -21.29 -4.93 -17.96
N PHE A 384 -20.93 -4.51 -16.74
CA PHE A 384 -19.55 -4.23 -16.34
C PHE A 384 -18.74 -5.52 -16.26
N GLU A 385 -19.24 -6.54 -15.55
CA GLU A 385 -18.57 -7.84 -15.40
C GLU A 385 -18.24 -8.47 -16.76
N LYS A 386 -19.17 -8.43 -17.72
CA LYS A 386 -18.92 -8.91 -19.09
C LYS A 386 -17.79 -8.15 -19.81
N ARG A 387 -17.65 -6.85 -19.58
CA ARG A 387 -16.59 -6.02 -20.21
C ARG A 387 -15.25 -6.22 -19.52
N LYS A 388 -15.28 -6.35 -18.21
CA LYS A 388 -14.13 -6.71 -17.39
C LYS A 388 -13.53 -8.05 -17.83
N GLU A 389 -14.36 -9.04 -18.10
CA GLU A 389 -13.91 -10.35 -18.60
C GLU A 389 -13.13 -10.23 -19.91
N CYS A 390 -13.57 -9.38 -20.84
CA CYS A 390 -12.84 -9.12 -22.09
C CYS A 390 -11.40 -8.61 -21.83
N ILE A 391 -11.22 -7.72 -20.85
CA ILE A 391 -9.90 -7.23 -20.45
C ILE A 391 -9.08 -8.35 -19.81
N ILE A 392 -9.68 -9.17 -18.96
CA ILE A 392 -9.02 -10.32 -18.33
C ILE A 392 -8.52 -11.31 -19.40
N GLU A 393 -9.39 -11.70 -20.33
CA GLU A 393 -9.08 -12.61 -21.43
C GLU A 393 -7.97 -12.06 -22.33
N GLN A 394 -8.01 -10.77 -22.67
CA GLN A 394 -6.98 -10.11 -23.46
C GLN A 394 -5.61 -10.22 -22.77
N TYR A 395 -5.52 -9.84 -21.50
CA TYR A 395 -4.23 -9.80 -20.80
C TYR A 395 -3.73 -11.19 -20.41
N ASN A 396 -4.61 -12.17 -20.19
CA ASN A 396 -4.22 -13.59 -20.00
C ASN A 396 -3.50 -14.18 -21.23
N ASN A 397 -3.71 -13.62 -22.42
CA ASN A 397 -3.06 -14.04 -23.64
C ASN A 397 -1.64 -13.46 -23.83
N TYR A 398 -1.22 -12.52 -22.99
CA TYR A 398 0.12 -11.94 -23.06
C TYR A 398 1.15 -12.80 -22.32
N THR A 399 2.29 -13.00 -22.96
CA THR A 399 3.47 -13.67 -22.38
C THR A 399 4.63 -12.68 -22.36
N MET A 400 5.21 -12.46 -21.19
CA MET A 400 6.44 -11.69 -21.02
C MET A 400 7.63 -12.55 -21.45
N THR A 401 7.99 -12.45 -22.73
CA THR A 401 9.00 -13.31 -23.37
C THR A 401 10.39 -13.21 -22.73
N GLN A 402 10.71 -12.10 -22.05
CA GLN A 402 11.99 -11.91 -21.37
C GLN A 402 12.19 -12.82 -20.16
N ILE A 403 11.08 -13.28 -19.55
CA ILE A 403 11.09 -14.12 -18.34
C ILE A 403 10.22 -15.38 -18.49
N ASP A 404 9.66 -15.60 -19.68
CA ASP A 404 8.77 -16.72 -20.04
C ASP A 404 7.60 -16.92 -19.05
N LEU A 405 6.99 -15.81 -18.62
CA LEU A 405 5.83 -15.82 -17.72
C LEU A 405 4.60 -15.22 -18.42
N LYS A 406 3.44 -15.86 -18.23
CA LYS A 406 2.15 -15.30 -18.64
C LYS A 406 1.69 -14.22 -17.67
N ILE A 407 1.10 -13.16 -18.21
CA ILE A 407 0.40 -12.16 -17.40
C ILE A 407 -0.87 -12.80 -16.84
N ASN A 408 -1.16 -12.53 -15.57
CA ASN A 408 -2.42 -12.91 -14.94
C ASN A 408 -3.39 -11.72 -15.03
N GLY A 409 -4.32 -11.80 -15.99
CA GLY A 409 -5.32 -10.78 -16.26
C GLY A 409 -6.28 -10.53 -15.09
N HIS A 410 -6.59 -11.55 -14.28
CA HIS A 410 -7.37 -11.34 -13.04
C HIS A 410 -6.61 -10.50 -12.03
N ARG A 411 -5.30 -10.71 -11.90
CA ARG A 411 -4.46 -9.94 -10.98
C ARG A 411 -4.29 -8.50 -11.42
N THR A 412 -4.19 -8.23 -12.72
CA THR A 412 -3.91 -6.89 -13.27
C THR A 412 -5.16 -6.13 -13.70
N GLN A 413 -6.37 -6.71 -13.58
CA GLN A 413 -7.60 -6.15 -14.17
C GLN A 413 -7.89 -4.69 -13.81
N GLY A 414 -7.69 -4.27 -12.56
CA GLY A 414 -7.95 -2.90 -12.12
C GLY A 414 -7.08 -1.87 -12.85
N GLU A 415 -5.76 -2.11 -12.86
CA GLU A 415 -4.78 -1.32 -13.60
C GLU A 415 -5.07 -1.32 -15.10
N ASN A 416 -5.38 -2.49 -15.67
CA ASN A 416 -5.68 -2.62 -17.09
C ASN A 416 -6.94 -1.82 -17.49
N ILE A 417 -7.99 -1.82 -16.66
CA ILE A 417 -9.19 -0.99 -16.86
C ILE A 417 -8.80 0.49 -16.84
N ALA A 418 -8.02 0.90 -15.84
CA ALA A 418 -7.59 2.28 -15.66
C ALA A 418 -6.69 2.78 -16.80
N GLU A 419 -5.75 1.98 -17.28
CA GLU A 419 -4.92 2.28 -18.45
C GLU A 419 -5.76 2.50 -19.72
N ASN A 420 -6.67 1.57 -20.02
CA ASN A 420 -7.47 1.62 -21.25
C ASN A 420 -8.46 2.78 -21.25
N ALA A 421 -9.13 3.03 -20.12
CA ALA A 421 -10.05 4.15 -20.00
C ALA A 421 -9.29 5.48 -19.92
N GLY A 422 -8.22 5.57 -19.14
CA GLY A 422 -7.44 6.79 -18.95
C GLY A 422 -6.82 7.31 -20.25
N LEU A 423 -6.30 6.42 -21.09
CA LEU A 423 -5.82 6.79 -22.42
C LEU A 423 -6.95 7.34 -23.29
N ARG A 424 -8.13 6.73 -23.23
CA ARG A 424 -9.30 7.20 -23.97
C ARG A 424 -9.76 8.57 -23.47
N GLU A 425 -9.84 8.78 -22.16
CA GLU A 425 -10.23 10.05 -21.56
C GLU A 425 -9.25 11.18 -21.86
N ALA A 426 -7.96 10.89 -21.99
CA ALA A 426 -6.95 11.88 -22.35
C ALA A 426 -6.96 12.26 -23.84
N PHE A 427 -7.49 11.36 -24.70
CA PHE A 427 -7.56 11.56 -26.14
C PHE A 427 -8.82 12.30 -26.61
N PHE A 428 -9.96 12.07 -25.94
CA PHE A 428 -11.27 12.67 -26.23
C PHE A 428 -11.48 14.00 -25.51
#